data_AF-A0A3R8NHE4-F1
#
_entry.id   AF-A0A3R8NHE4-F1
#
_cell.length_a   1.000
_cell.length_b   1.000
_cell.length_c   1.000
_cell.angle_alpha   90.00
_cell.angle_beta   90.00
_cell.angle_gamma   90.00
#
_symmetry.space_group_name_H-M   'P 1'
#
loop_
_entity.id
_entity.type
_entity.pdbx_description
1 polymer ?
#
loop_
_entity_poly.entity_id
_entity_poly.type
_entity_poly.pdbx_seq_one_letter_code
_entity_poly.pdbx_strand_id
1 'polypeptide(L)'
;MNKTFTRLKYIFLGLFVLLSGAALTYHVVWVWPKEKCERQGRLWAGKWMKCATSYSIETLTRRPLNVPPINGEAAASAPAPATSPAVPEKK
;
A
#
# COMPACT_ATOMS: atom_id res chain seq x y z
N MET A 1 -27.79 41.63 12.68
CA MET A 1 -27.22 40.28 12.52
C MET A 1 -26.56 39.87 13.83
N ASN A 2 -27.02 38.80 14.49
CA ASN A 2 -26.50 38.40 15.80
C ASN A 2 -25.05 37.90 15.70
N LYS A 3 -24.14 38.56 16.42
CA LYS A 3 -22.68 38.34 16.33
C LYS A 3 -22.29 36.92 16.74
N THR A 4 -23.02 36.36 17.70
CA THR A 4 -22.88 34.98 18.21
C THR A 4 -23.21 33.94 17.14
N PHE A 5 -24.37 34.07 16.47
CA PHE A 5 -24.78 33.18 15.37
C PHE A 5 -23.79 33.23 14.20
N THR A 6 -23.30 34.43 13.89
CA THR A 6 -22.33 34.63 12.80
C THR A 6 -21.01 33.93 13.09
N ARG A 7 -20.50 34.00 14.33
CA ARG A 7 -19.27 33.30 14.74
C ARG A 7 -19.43 31.79 14.71
N LEU A 8 -20.55 31.28 15.22
CA LEU A 8 -20.81 29.84 15.26
C LEU A 8 -20.85 29.23 13.85
N LYS A 9 -21.48 29.92 12.89
CA LYS A 9 -21.47 29.54 11.47
C LYS A 9 -20.05 29.37 10.93
N TYR A 10 -19.17 30.34 11.16
CA TYR A 10 -17.80 30.28 10.65
C TYR A 10 -16.96 29.18 11.30
N ILE A 11 -17.19 28.88 12.58
CA ILE A 11 -16.52 27.76 13.25
C ILE A 11 -16.92 26.44 12.61
N PHE A 12 -18.23 26.20 12.39
CA PHE A 12 -18.68 24.97 11.74
C PHE A 12 -18.18 24.87 10.29
N LEU A 13 -18.19 25.97 9.55
CA LEU A 13 -17.65 26.00 8.19
C LEU A 13 -16.15 25.67 8.18
N GLY A 14 -15.39 26.27 9.09
CA GLY A 14 -13.95 26.02 9.22
C GLY A 14 -13.65 24.57 9.60
N LEU A 15 -14.40 24.02 10.57
CA LEU A 15 -14.25 22.62 10.99
C LEU A 15 -14.58 21.65 9.85
N PHE A 16 -15.66 21.92 9.10
CA PHE A 16 -16.04 21.12 7.94
C PHE A 16 -14.91 21.08 6.90
N VAL A 17 -14.41 22.25 6.50
CA VAL A 17 -13.31 22.35 5.52
C VAL A 17 -12.05 21.64 6.03
N LEU A 18 -11.72 21.79 7.31
CA LEU A 18 -10.56 21.14 7.92
C LEU A 18 -10.69 19.61 7.89
N LEU A 19 -11.84 19.06 8.27
CA LEU A 19 -12.08 17.61 8.25
C LEU A 19 -12.08 17.05 6.82
N SER A 20 -12.74 17.73 5.89
CA SER A 20 -12.72 17.34 4.47
C SER A 20 -11.31 17.39 3.89
N GLY A 21 -10.54 18.44 4.22
CA GLY A 21 -9.14 18.58 3.80
C GLY A 21 -8.25 17.46 4.37
N ALA A 22 -8.45 17.08 5.63
CA ALA A 22 -7.73 15.97 6.25
C ALA A 22 -8.02 14.63 5.53
N ALA A 23 -9.30 14.36 5.23
CA ALA A 23 -9.68 13.15 4.50
C ALA A 23 -9.05 13.10 3.09
N LEU A 24 -9.09 14.22 2.35
CA LEU A 24 -8.46 14.32 1.04
C LEU A 24 -6.94 14.13 1.11
N THR A 25 -6.29 14.74 2.11
CA THR A 25 -4.84 14.60 2.31
C THR A 25 -4.46 13.14 2.55
N TYR A 26 -5.24 12.41 3.36
CA TYR A 26 -5.02 10.98 3.58
C TYR A 26 -5.11 10.17 2.27
N HIS A 27 -6.12 10.44 1.43
CA HIS A 27 -6.26 9.77 0.14
C HIS A 27 -5.07 10.04 -0.79
N VAL A 28 -4.67 11.31 -0.89
CA VAL A 28 -3.57 11.76 -1.77
C VAL A 28 -2.23 11.16 -1.33
N VAL A 29 -1.95 11.13 -0.03
CA VAL A 29 -0.65 10.71 0.52
C VAL A 29 -0.55 9.19 0.66
N TRP A 30 -1.66 8.50 0.89
CA TRP A 30 -1.64 7.08 1.23
C TRP A 30 -2.39 6.20 0.23
N VAL A 31 -3.65 6.50 -0.06
CA VAL A 31 -4.53 5.60 -0.83
C VAL A 31 -4.12 5.56 -2.30
N TRP A 32 -3.91 6.71 -2.95
CA TRP A 32 -3.53 6.74 -4.36
C TRP A 32 -2.13 6.19 -4.64
N PRO A 33 -1.09 6.50 -3.85
CA PRO A 33 0.23 5.91 -4.08
C PRO A 33 0.24 4.39 -3.92
N LYS A 34 -0.51 3.88 -2.91
CA LYS A 34 -0.72 2.45 -2.73
C LYS A 34 -1.38 1.83 -3.95
N GLU A 35 -2.52 2.37 -4.37
CA GLU A 35 -3.26 1.84 -5.52
C GLU A 35 -2.42 1.86 -6.80
N LYS A 36 -1.67 2.95 -7.04
CA LYS A 36 -0.76 3.05 -8.19
C LYS A 36 0.35 2.01 -8.15
N CYS A 37 0.89 1.72 -6.96
CA CYS A 37 1.89 0.67 -6.77
C CYS A 37 1.34 -0.73 -7.04
N GLU A 38 0.15 -1.02 -6.50
CA GLU A 38 -0.50 -2.32 -6.66
C GLU A 38 -0.93 -2.55 -8.13
N ARG A 39 -1.39 -1.51 -8.83
CA ARG A 39 -1.64 -1.57 -10.29
C ARG A 39 -0.40 -1.87 -11.12
N GLN A 40 0.80 -1.58 -10.60
CA GLN A 40 2.08 -1.94 -11.24
C GLN A 40 2.54 -3.36 -10.91
N GLY A 41 1.75 -4.15 -10.17
CA GLY A 41 2.10 -5.50 -9.73
C GLY A 41 3.20 -5.53 -8.67
N ARG A 42 3.44 -4.42 -7.98
CA ARG A 42 4.46 -4.29 -6.93
C ARG A 42 3.80 -4.31 -5.55
N LEU A 43 4.60 -4.58 -4.52
CA LEU A 43 4.13 -4.67 -3.15
C LEU A 43 4.21 -3.31 -2.47
N TRP A 44 3.14 -2.91 -1.79
CA TRP A 44 3.11 -1.68 -1.00
C TRP A 44 3.65 -1.90 0.41
N ALA A 45 4.77 -1.26 0.73
CA ALA A 45 5.36 -1.28 2.07
C ALA A 45 4.77 -0.16 2.94
N GLY A 46 3.65 -0.44 3.60
CA GLY A 46 2.86 0.54 4.36
C GLY A 46 3.63 1.31 5.43
N LYS A 47 4.56 0.67 6.15
CA LYS A 47 5.39 1.32 7.17
C LYS A 47 6.25 2.46 6.59
N TRP A 48 6.69 2.29 5.35
CA TRP A 48 7.65 3.20 4.70
C TRP A 48 7.00 4.07 3.64
N MET A 49 5.69 3.91 3.40
CA MET A 49 4.94 4.53 2.30
C MET A 49 5.66 4.40 0.94
N LYS A 50 6.21 3.22 0.66
CA LYS A 50 7.02 2.96 -0.54
C LYS A 50 6.51 1.77 -1.31
N CYS A 51 6.64 1.87 -2.62
CA CYS A 51 6.42 0.77 -3.53
C CYS A 51 7.70 -0.07 -3.64
N ALA A 52 7.62 -1.37 -3.38
CA ALA A 52 8.75 -2.28 -3.31
C ALA A 52 8.52 -3.54 -4.14
N THR A 53 9.63 -4.21 -4.49
CA THR A 53 9.62 -5.52 -5.15
C THR A 53 10.18 -6.54 -4.16
N SER A 54 9.48 -7.66 -3.93
CA SER A 54 10.03 -8.77 -3.15
C SER A 54 11.02 -9.55 -3.99
N TYR A 55 12.24 -9.70 -3.47
CA TYR A 55 13.24 -10.61 -4.03
C TYR A 55 13.43 -11.77 -3.08
N SER A 56 13.66 -12.96 -3.62
CA SER A 56 14.03 -14.11 -2.81
C SER A 56 15.44 -13.92 -2.25
N ILE A 57 15.75 -14.57 -1.12
CA ILE A 57 17.08 -14.48 -0.49
C ILE A 57 18.15 -15.01 -1.44
N GLU A 58 17.84 -16.05 -2.22
CA GLU A 58 18.74 -16.63 -3.21
C GLU A 58 19.07 -15.63 -4.32
N THR A 59 18.07 -14.88 -4.79
CA THR A 59 18.27 -13.83 -5.80
C THR A 59 19.16 -12.72 -5.26
N LEU A 60 18.92 -12.30 -4.02
CA LEU A 60 19.68 -11.22 -3.38
C LEU A 60 21.12 -11.62 -3.07
N THR A 61 21.34 -12.86 -2.63
CA THR A 61 22.66 -13.43 -2.31
C THR A 61 23.39 -13.99 -3.52
N ARG A 62 22.76 -13.94 -4.72
CA ARG A 62 23.25 -14.55 -5.96
C ARG A 62 23.57 -16.04 -5.82
N ARG A 63 22.84 -16.73 -4.95
CA ARG A 63 23.03 -18.15 -4.71
C ARG A 63 22.49 -18.94 -5.90
N PRO A 64 23.25 -19.89 -6.46
CA PRO A 64 22.74 -20.71 -7.55
C PRO A 64 21.55 -21.55 -7.08
N LEU A 65 20.57 -21.80 -7.95
CA LEU A 65 19.37 -22.57 -7.60
C LEU A 65 19.66 -24.04 -7.24
N ASN A 66 20.85 -24.54 -7.55
CA ASN A 66 21.23 -25.96 -7.43
C ASN A 66 21.97 -26.29 -6.11
N VAL A 67 21.81 -25.48 -5.07
CA VAL A 67 22.44 -25.75 -3.76
C VAL A 67 21.37 -25.97 -2.69
N PRO A 68 21.59 -26.93 -1.78
CA PRO A 68 20.59 -27.37 -0.79
C PRO A 68 20.12 -26.20 0.09
N PRO A 69 18.87 -26.17 0.54
CA PRO A 69 18.31 -25.06 1.33
C PRO A 69 19.11 -24.77 2.61
N ILE A 70 19.22 -23.49 2.95
CA ILE A 70 20.15 -23.00 3.97
C ILE A 70 19.75 -23.40 5.41
N ASN A 71 18.47 -23.73 5.62
CA ASN A 71 17.90 -24.05 6.93
C ASN A 71 17.52 -25.54 7.09
N GLY A 72 18.00 -26.43 6.22
CA GLY A 72 17.67 -27.87 6.29
C GLY A 72 16.20 -28.19 5.96
N GLU A 73 15.48 -27.24 5.36
CA GLU A 73 14.13 -27.43 4.85
C GLU A 73 14.16 -28.46 3.71
N ALA A 74 13.09 -29.21 3.47
CA ALA A 74 13.02 -30.07 2.29
C ALA A 74 13.13 -29.19 1.02
N ALA A 75 13.76 -29.69 -0.05
CA ALA A 75 13.87 -28.95 -1.31
C ALA A 75 12.46 -28.51 -1.73
N ALA A 76 12.20 -27.20 -1.66
CA ALA A 76 10.88 -26.68 -2.01
C ALA A 76 10.62 -27.06 -3.47
N SER A 77 9.53 -27.80 -3.71
CA SER A 77 9.03 -28.04 -5.05
C SER A 77 9.03 -26.71 -5.81
N ALA A 78 9.53 -26.73 -7.05
CA ALA A 78 9.67 -25.55 -7.89
C ALA A 78 8.47 -24.63 -7.70
N PRO A 79 8.67 -23.32 -7.43
CA PRO A 79 7.56 -22.44 -7.19
C PRO A 79 6.64 -22.52 -8.40
N ALA A 80 5.37 -22.88 -8.15
CA ALA A 80 4.34 -22.70 -9.16
C ALA A 80 4.47 -21.25 -9.66
N PRO A 81 4.41 -21.01 -10.98
CA PRO A 81 4.50 -19.66 -11.53
C PRO A 81 3.55 -18.79 -10.73
N ALA A 82 4.08 -17.75 -10.09
CA ALA A 82 3.36 -16.92 -9.15
C ALA A 82 2.00 -16.59 -9.73
N THR A 83 0.94 -17.20 -9.19
CA THR A 83 -0.42 -16.87 -9.58
C THR A 83 -0.57 -15.40 -9.24
N SER A 84 -0.63 -14.56 -10.27
CA SER A 84 -0.95 -13.14 -10.13
C SER A 84 -2.19 -13.06 -9.24
N PRO A 85 -2.22 -12.21 -8.20
CA PRO A 85 -3.42 -12.07 -7.39
C PRO A 85 -4.58 -11.70 -8.32
N ALA A 86 -5.61 -12.53 -8.28
CA ALA A 86 -6.78 -12.43 -9.12
C ALA A 86 -7.32 -11.00 -9.12
N VAL A 87 -7.50 -10.44 -10.32
CA VAL A 87 -8.38 -9.31 -10.55
C VAL A 87 -9.75 -9.70 -10.00
N PRO A 88 -10.32 -9.02 -9.00
CA PRO A 88 -11.68 -9.31 -8.58
C PRO A 88 -12.63 -8.94 -9.72
N GLU A 89 -13.25 -9.96 -10.31
CA GLU A 89 -14.31 -9.84 -11.30
C GLU A 89 -15.50 -9.14 -10.65
N LYS A 90 -15.80 -7.93 -11.14
CA LYS A 90 -16.91 -7.10 -10.68
C LYS A 90 -18.19 -7.63 -11.32
N LYS A 91 -19.07 -8.24 -10.50
CA LYS A 91 -20.45 -8.57 -10.88
C LYS A 91 -21.39 -7.45 -10.44
#